data_AF-A0A3D5WHA4-F1
#
_entry.id   AF-A0A3D5WHA4-F1
#
_cell.length_a   1.000
_cell.length_b   1.000
_cell.length_c   1.000
_cell.angle_alpha   90.00
_cell.angle_beta   90.00
_cell.angle_gamma   90.00
#
_symmetry.space_group_name_H-M   'P 1'
#
loop_
_entity.id
_entity.type
_entity.pdbx_description
1 polymer ?
#
loop_
_entity_poly.entity_id
_entity_poly.type
_entity_poly.pdbx_seq_one_letter_code
_entity_poly.pdbx_strand_id
1 'polypeptide(L)' 'SVDNYCIAVKEQGEDIVFSRKIVKGGADRSYGIQVAKLAGVPETVLRRARELVKQLSDNDITAKAKEI' A
#
# COMPACT_ATOMS: atom_id res chain seq x y z
N SER A 1 13.04 11.28 -21.92
CA SER A 1 12.97 10.20 -20.91
C SER A 1 11.72 10.39 -20.08
N VAL A 2 11.20 9.33 -19.47
CA VAL A 2 10.09 9.42 -18.50
C VAL A 2 10.68 9.05 -17.14
N ASP A 3 10.48 9.89 -16.14
CA ASP A 3 10.97 9.71 -14.78
C ASP A 3 9.77 9.62 -13.81
N ASN A 4 9.78 8.61 -12.94
CA ASN A 4 8.74 8.43 -11.92
C ASN A 4 9.11 9.18 -10.63
N TYR A 5 8.07 9.68 -9.95
CA TYR A 5 8.18 10.32 -8.64
C TYR A 5 7.01 9.87 -7.74
N CYS A 6 7.25 9.83 -6.43
CA CYS A 6 6.24 9.46 -5.44
C CYS A 6 6.33 10.35 -4.19
N ILE A 7 5.31 10.30 -3.33
CA ILE A 7 5.35 10.99 -2.02
C ILE A 7 6.03 10.08 -1.00
N ALA A 8 7.01 10.62 -0.27
CA ALA A 8 7.66 9.89 0.81
C ALA A 8 6.71 9.64 1.99
N VAL A 9 6.64 8.39 2.42
CA VAL A 9 5.78 7.90 3.51
C VAL A 9 6.66 7.32 4.63
N LYS A 10 6.28 7.57 5.89
CA LYS A 10 6.88 6.93 7.06
C LYS A 10 5.86 6.00 7.71
N GLU A 11 6.20 4.73 7.84
CA GLU A 11 5.37 3.70 8.48
C GLU A 11 5.65 3.66 10.00
N GLN A 12 4.58 3.54 10.79
CA GLN A 12 4.61 3.36 12.24
C GLN A 12 3.61 2.27 12.62
N GLY A 13 4.03 1.01 12.52
CA GLY A 13 3.13 -0.14 12.69
C GLY A 13 2.04 -0.13 11.61
N GLU A 14 0.78 -0.01 12.03
CA GLU A 14 -0.35 0.07 11.10
C GLU A 14 -0.67 1.49 10.62
N ASP A 15 -0.05 2.51 11.22
CA ASP A 15 -0.30 3.90 10.89
C ASP A 15 0.78 4.45 9.97
N ILE A 16 0.44 5.48 9.20
CA ILE A 16 1.35 6.11 8.24
C ILE A 16 1.33 7.63 8.36
N VAL A 17 2.48 8.24 8.05
CA VAL A 17 2.62 9.69 7.97
C VAL A 17 3.14 10.05 6.58
N PHE A 18 2.36 10.85 5.85
CA PHE A 18 2.78 11.43 4.58
C PHE A 18 3.67 12.64 4.84
N SER A 19 4.94 12.56 4.47
CA SER A 19 5.92 13.63 4.70
C SER A 19 5.76 14.85 3.77
N ARG A 20 4.73 14.83 2.89
CA ARG A 20 4.45 15.85 1.84
C ARG A 20 5.67 16.18 0.96
N LYS A 21 6.66 15.28 0.93
CA LYS A 21 7.88 15.41 0.14
C LYS A 21 7.78 14.53 -1.08
N ILE A 22 8.01 15.10 -2.26
CA ILE A 22 8.14 14.35 -3.51
C ILE A 22 9.57 13.80 -3.60
N VAL A 23 9.71 12.52 -3.94
CA VAL A 23 11.00 11.84 -4.12
C VAL A 23 11.03 11.13 -5.47
N LYS A 24 12.22 11.01 -6.06
CA LYS A 24 12.42 10.30 -7.33
C LYS A 24 12.27 8.79 -7.10
N GLY A 25 11.55 8.11 -7.98
CA GLY A 25 11.26 6.68 -7.90
C GLY A 25 9.77 6.37 -8.00
N GLY A 26 9.46 5.08 -8.20
CA GLY A 26 8.09 4.58 -8.07
C GLY A 26 7.68 4.50 -6.59
N ALA A 27 6.39 4.25 -6.34
CA ALA A 27 5.96 3.86 -5.00
C ALA A 27 6.24 2.37 -4.79
N ASP A 28 6.88 2.01 -3.68
CA ASP A 28 7.23 0.61 -3.37
C ASP A 28 6.02 -0.19 -2.84
N ARG A 29 4.99 0.50 -2.33
CA ARG A 29 3.77 -0.08 -1.75
C ARG A 29 2.55 0.80 -1.98
N SER A 30 1.38 0.17 -1.96
CA SER A 30 0.08 0.85 -1.97
C SER A 30 -0.45 1.03 -0.54
N TYR A 31 -0.88 2.25 -0.21
CA TYR A 31 -1.33 2.64 1.14
C TYR A 31 -2.85 2.80 1.30
N GLY A 32 -3.64 2.17 0.41
CA GLY A 32 -5.08 2.39 0.34
C GLY A 32 -5.85 2.02 1.61
N ILE A 33 -5.51 0.90 2.27
CA ILE A 33 -6.16 0.46 3.52
C ILE A 33 -5.83 1.43 4.66
N GLN A 34 -4.60 1.92 4.71
CA GLN A 34 -4.15 2.89 5.71
C GLN A 34 -4.84 4.25 5.51
N VAL A 35 -5.01 4.70 4.27
CA VAL A 35 -5.81 5.91 3.96
C VAL A 35 -7.27 5.73 4.35
N ALA A 36 -7.87 4.55 4.10
CA ALA A 36 -9.24 4.25 4.51
C ALA A 36 -9.40 4.25 6.05
N LYS A 37 -8.42 3.73 6.79
CA LYS A 37 -8.37 3.80 8.26
C LYS A 37 -8.35 5.25 8.73
N LEU A 38 -7.51 6.11 8.14
CA LEU A 38 -7.45 7.54 8.44
C LEU A 38 -8.77 8.26 8.12
N ALA A 39 -9.51 7.80 7.11
CA ALA A 39 -10.83 8.31 6.75
C ALA A 39 -11.97 7.84 7.68
N GLY A 40 -11.68 7.00 8.68
CA GLY A 40 -12.67 6.50 9.65
C GLY A 40 -13.53 5.34 9.13
N VAL A 41 -13.04 4.60 8.13
CA VAL A 41 -13.74 3.39 7.65
C VAL A 41 -13.80 2.35 8.77
N PRO A 42 -14.94 1.67 9.00
CA PRO A 42 -15.08 0.70 10.09
C PRO A 42 -14.07 -0.45 10.03
N GLU A 43 -13.54 -0.88 11.17
CA GLU A 43 -12.55 -1.96 11.25
C GLU A 43 -13.03 -3.29 10.67
N THR A 44 -14.33 -3.56 10.69
CA THR A 44 -14.90 -4.76 10.06
C THR A 44 -14.68 -4.77 8.55
N VAL A 45 -14.79 -3.60 7.90
CA VAL A 45 -14.53 -3.41 6.47
C VAL A 45 -13.02 -3.49 6.19
N LEU A 46 -12.20 -2.84 7.01
CA LEU A 46 -10.74 -2.86 6.87
C LEU A 46 -10.18 -4.29 7.00
N ARG A 47 -10.71 -5.07 7.96
CA ARG A 47 -10.35 -6.50 8.12
C ARG A 47 -10.68 -7.30 6.86
N ARG A 48 -11.90 -7.13 6.32
CA ARG A 48 -12.29 -7.83 5.09
C ARG A 48 -11.42 -7.43 3.90
N ALA A 49 -11.07 -6.15 3.78
CA ALA A 49 -10.17 -5.68 2.74
C ALA A 49 -8.76 -6.32 2.85
N ARG A 50 -8.22 -6.43 4.07
CA ARG A 50 -6.93 -7.13 4.32
C ARG A 50 -6.98 -8.60 3.91
N GLU A 51 -8.06 -9.30 4.24
CA GLU A 51 -8.27 -10.70 3.82
C GLU A 51 -8.32 -10.84 2.30
N LEU A 52 -9.05 -9.96 1.61
CA LEU A 52 -9.17 -9.97 0.15
C LEU A 52 -7.83 -9.68 -0.53
N VAL A 53 -7.07 -8.70 -0.03
CA VAL A 53 -5.73 -8.40 -0.55
C VAL A 53 -4.84 -9.63 -0.43
N LYS A 54 -4.84 -10.30 0.73
CA LYS A 54 -4.08 -11.54 0.90
C LYS A 54 -4.49 -12.61 -0.11
N GLN A 55 -5.79 -12.86 -0.26
CA GLN A 55 -6.31 -13.83 -1.23
C GLN A 55 -5.91 -13.50 -2.66
N LEU A 56 -5.94 -12.23 -3.05
CA LEU A 56 -5.59 -11.81 -4.41
C LEU A 56 -4.08 -11.89 -4.65
N SER A 57 -3.26 -11.48 -3.67
CA SER A 57 -1.80 -11.60 -3.74
C SER A 57 -1.35 -13.06 -3.80
N ASP A 58 -1.97 -13.95 -3.01
CA ASP A 58 -1.66 -15.39 -3.04
C ASP A 58 -2.01 -16.04 -4.38
N ASN A 59 -2.95 -15.46 -5.13
CA ASN A 59 -3.38 -15.92 -6.45
C ASN A 59 -2.71 -15.14 -7.60
N ASP A 60 -1.87 -14.15 -7.30
CA ASP A 60 -1.15 -13.38 -8.30
C ASP A 60 0.06 -14.15 -8.81
N ILE A 61 -0.09 -14.72 -10.01
CA ILE A 61 0.95 -15.47 -10.72
C ILE A 61 2.17 -14.57 -11.02
N THR A 62 1.95 -13.27 -11.23
CA THR A 62 3.03 -12.32 -11.52
C THR A 62 3.87 -12.03 -10.30
N ALA A 63 3.26 -11.96 -9.11
CA ALA A 63 3.97 -11.82 -7.85
C ALA A 63 4.82 -13.05 -7.53
N LYS A 64 4.26 -14.27 -7.71
CA LYS A 64 4.99 -15.53 -7.49
C LYS A 64 6.19 -15.71 -8.42
N ALA A 65 6.09 -15.29 -9.68
CA ALA A 65 7.18 -15.39 -10.64
C ALA A 65 8.39 -14.49 -10.32
N LYS A 66 8.23 -13.48 -9.46
CA LYS A 66 9.31 -12.59 -8.99
C LYS A 66 10.06 -13.13 -7.77
N GLU A 67 9.49 -14.11 -7.07
CA GLU A 67 10.07 -14.74 -5.87
C GLU A 67 10.88 -16.02 -6.20
N ILE A 68 10.92 -16.41 -7.47
CA ILE A 68 11.73 -17.50 -8.04
C ILE A 68 12.97 -16.88 -8.70
#